data_AF-A0A969BEN8-F1
#
_entry.id   AF-A0A969BEN8-F1
#
_cell.length_a   1.000
_cell.length_b   1.000
_cell.length_c   1.000
_cell.angle_alpha   90.00
_cell.angle_beta   90.00
_cell.angle_gamma   90.00
#
_symmetry.space_group_name_H-M   'P 1'
#
loop_
_entity.id
_entity.type
_entity.pdbx_description
1 polymer ?
#
loop_
_entity_poly.entity_id
_entity_poly.type
_entity_poly.pdbx_seq_one_letter_code
_entity_poly.pdbx_strand_id
1 'polypeptide(L)'
;MKTHRVWLVAFWFYIGIILSISISAYLRIIPNQIKQIPHYDTILHFLLIGFSAFLGHLAFNKRKINILNFTLPLTPIVISFFVLIEECLQIFSPVRSFDL
;
A
#
# COMPACT_ATOMS: atom_id res chain seq x y z
N MET A 1 -19.97 17.68 10.57
CA MET A 1 -19.51 16.88 9.41
C MET A 1 -18.04 17.17 9.02
N LYS A 2 -17.07 17.08 9.96
CA LYS A 2 -15.64 17.38 9.68
C LYS A 2 -14.74 16.14 9.59
N THR A 3 -15.26 14.97 9.95
CA THR A 3 -14.49 13.74 10.19
C THR A 3 -13.84 13.18 8.91
N HIS A 4 -14.49 13.29 7.75
CA HIS A 4 -13.94 12.76 6.49
C HIS A 4 -12.64 13.44 6.06
N ARG A 5 -12.50 14.76 6.28
CA ARG A 5 -11.29 15.48 5.87
C ARG A 5 -10.06 15.04 6.64
N VAL A 6 -10.21 14.76 7.93
CA VAL A 6 -9.10 14.27 8.78
C VAL A 6 -8.60 12.90 8.31
N TRP A 7 -9.52 11.99 7.98
CA TRP A 7 -9.17 10.67 7.43
C TRP A 7 -8.54 10.75 6.04
N LEU A 8 -8.99 11.69 5.20
CA LEU A 8 -8.41 11.95 3.88
C LEU A 8 -6.97 12.46 4.00
N VAL A 9 -6.71 13.36 4.94
CA VAL A 9 -5.35 13.85 5.25
C VAL A 9 -4.48 12.72 5.81
N ALA A 10 -4.99 11.92 6.75
CA ALA A 10 -4.27 10.76 7.28
C ALA A 10 -3.94 9.72 6.19
N PHE A 11 -4.86 9.49 5.25
CA PHE A 11 -4.64 8.61 4.11
C PHE A 11 -3.53 9.13 3.17
N TRP A 12 -3.57 10.41 2.80
CA TRP A 12 -2.52 11.02 1.98
C TRP A 12 -1.16 11.05 2.69
N PHE A 13 -1.15 11.34 3.99
CA PHE A 13 0.06 11.28 4.80
C PHE A 13 0.64 9.88 4.82
N TYR A 14 -0.21 8.86 4.98
CA TYR A 14 0.19 7.45 4.95
C TYR A 14 0.73 7.01 3.57
N ILE A 15 0.11 7.47 2.47
CA ILE A 15 0.67 7.29 1.11
C ILE A 15 2.07 7.91 1.02
N GLY A 16 2.26 9.11 1.58
CA GLY A 16 3.58 9.75 1.64
C GLY A 16 4.63 8.92 2.39
N ILE A 17 4.25 8.26 3.48
CA ILE A 17 5.12 7.32 4.21
C ILE A 17 5.49 6.13 3.32
N ILE A 18 4.52 5.50 2.64
CA ILE A 18 4.77 4.37 1.74
C ILE A 18 5.74 4.77 0.62
N LEU A 19 5.52 5.92 -0.01
CA LEU A 19 6.43 6.48 -1.03
C LEU A 19 7.83 6.70 -0.48
N SER A 20 7.95 7.26 0.73
CA SER A 20 9.26 7.48 1.37
C SER A 20 9.99 6.16 1.65
N ILE A 21 9.26 5.12 2.08
CA ILE A 21 9.81 3.77 2.26
C ILE A 21 10.28 3.20 0.91
N SER A 22 9.48 3.33 -0.15
CA SER A 22 9.82 2.86 -1.50
C SER A 22 11.08 3.55 -2.05
N ILE A 23 11.17 4.88 -1.91
CA ILE A 23 12.36 5.66 -2.31
C ILE A 23 13.58 5.24 -1.49
N SER A 24 13.43 5.07 -0.18
CA SER A 24 14.54 4.65 0.70
C SER A 24 15.04 3.24 0.37
N ALA A 25 14.13 2.35 -0.02
CA ALA A 25 14.46 1.01 -0.52
C ALA A 25 15.25 1.10 -1.84
N TYR A 26 14.82 1.96 -2.76
CA TYR A 26 15.49 2.19 -4.05
C TYR A 26 16.90 2.75 -3.87
N LEU A 27 17.08 3.70 -2.95
CA LEU A 27 18.37 4.30 -2.62
C LEU A 27 19.30 3.38 -1.81
N ARG A 28 18.89 2.14 -1.49
CA ARG A 28 19.62 1.17 -0.65
C ARG A 28 20.02 1.73 0.72
N ILE A 29 19.27 2.69 1.24
CA ILE A 29 19.49 3.29 2.57
C ILE A 29 19.01 2.33 3.67
N ILE A 30 18.12 1.39 3.32
CA ILE A 30 17.58 0.42 4.26
C ILE A 30 18.69 -0.56 4.69
N PRO A 31 18.98 -0.66 6.01
CA PRO A 31 20.04 -1.51 6.51
C PRO A 31 19.85 -2.98 6.10
N ASN A 32 20.91 -3.60 5.58
CA ASN A 32 20.89 -5.01 5.17
C ASN A 32 20.62 -5.98 6.35
N GLN A 33 20.67 -5.54 7.61
CA GLN A 33 20.29 -6.39 8.75
C GLN A 33 18.82 -6.84 8.68
N ILE A 34 17.95 -6.03 8.05
CA ILE A 34 16.52 -6.35 7.93
C ILE A 34 16.27 -7.46 6.89
N LYS A 35 17.18 -7.63 5.93
CA LYS A 35 17.14 -8.73 4.94
C LYS A 35 17.40 -10.11 5.54
N GLN A 36 17.80 -10.21 6.82
CA GLN A 36 17.92 -11.50 7.50
C GLN A 36 16.56 -12.15 7.79
N ILE A 37 15.47 -11.36 7.80
CA ILE A 37 14.12 -11.89 7.98
C ILE A 37 13.62 -12.40 6.62
N PRO A 38 13.36 -13.71 6.48
CA PRO A 38 12.79 -14.25 5.25
C PRO A 38 11.41 -13.64 5.00
N HIS A 39 11.10 -13.29 3.74
CA HIS A 39 9.84 -12.66 3.33
C HIS A 39 9.53 -11.30 3.98
N TYR A 40 10.54 -10.58 4.50
CA TYR A 40 10.34 -9.25 5.08
C TYR A 40 9.60 -8.30 4.13
N ASP A 41 9.94 -8.34 2.84
CA ASP A 41 9.32 -7.50 1.82
C ASP A 41 7.82 -7.80 1.69
N THR A 42 7.43 -9.08 1.60
CA THR A 42 6.03 -9.52 1.52
C THR A 42 5.24 -9.18 2.78
N ILE A 43 5.82 -9.41 3.97
CA ILE A 43 5.17 -9.11 5.26
C ILE A 43 4.94 -7.61 5.38
N LEU A 44 5.94 -6.81 5.05
CA LEU A 44 5.85 -5.37 5.11
C LEU A 44 4.82 -4.85 4.10
N HIS A 45 4.82 -5.33 2.86
CA HIS A 45 3.81 -4.98 1.86
C HIS A 45 2.40 -5.35 2.33
N PHE A 46 2.19 -6.57 2.83
CA PHE A 46 0.88 -6.98 3.36
C PHE A 46 0.38 -6.03 4.44
N LEU A 47 1.24 -5.66 5.38
CA LEU A 47 0.90 -4.75 6.48
C LEU A 47 0.62 -3.34 5.96
N LEU A 48 1.45 -2.84 5.03
CA LEU A 48 1.30 -1.52 4.43
C LEU A 48 -0.01 -1.39 3.63
N ILE A 49 -0.31 -2.39 2.78
CA ILE A 49 -1.54 -2.48 1.99
C ILE A 49 -2.75 -2.58 2.92
N GLY A 50 -2.69 -3.44 3.95
CA GLY A 50 -3.77 -3.63 4.91
C GLY A 50 -4.14 -2.33 5.65
N PHE A 51 -3.12 -1.59 6.11
CA PHE A 51 -3.34 -0.28 6.74
C PHE A 51 -3.86 0.76 5.76
N SER A 52 -3.34 0.79 4.53
CA SER A 52 -3.81 1.70 3.48
C SER A 52 -5.28 1.44 3.16
N ALA A 53 -5.66 0.17 3.04
CA ALA A 53 -7.04 -0.25 2.83
C ALA A 53 -7.96 0.17 3.97
N PHE A 54 -7.51 0.01 5.22
CA PHE A 54 -8.26 0.42 6.41
C PHE A 54 -8.46 1.95 6.46
N LEU A 55 -7.36 2.72 6.34
CA LEU A 55 -7.39 4.18 6.34
C LEU A 55 -8.24 4.72 5.19
N GLY A 56 -8.08 4.16 3.99
CA GLY A 56 -8.84 4.57 2.84
C GLY A 56 -10.32 4.19 2.95
N HIS A 57 -10.66 3.04 3.55
CA HIS A 57 -12.06 2.70 3.85
C HIS A 57 -12.72 3.73 4.79
N LEU A 58 -11.97 4.25 5.78
CA LEU A 58 -12.43 5.34 6.65
C LEU A 58 -12.51 6.69 5.91
N ALA A 59 -11.52 7.00 5.07
CA ALA A 59 -11.44 8.24 4.30
C ALA A 59 -12.58 8.38 3.28
N PHE A 60 -12.90 7.30 2.57
CA PHE A 60 -13.94 7.26 1.53
C PHE A 60 -15.35 7.00 2.10
N ASN A 61 -15.58 7.26 3.39
CA ASN A 61 -16.87 7.10 4.05
C ASN A 61 -17.47 5.69 3.89
N LYS A 62 -16.63 4.65 4.00
CA LYS A 62 -17.03 3.25 3.84
C LYS A 62 -17.73 2.95 2.51
N ARG A 63 -17.42 3.69 1.43
CA ARG A 63 -17.98 3.44 0.10
C ARG A 63 -17.76 1.98 -0.29
N LYS A 64 -18.86 1.27 -0.52
CA LYS A 64 -18.90 -0.10 -1.00
C LYS A 64 -19.36 -0.09 -2.44
N ILE A 65 -18.78 -0.96 -3.25
CA ILE A 65 -19.29 -1.26 -4.59
C ILE A 65 -20.01 -2.60 -4.50
N ASN A 66 -21.15 -2.71 -5.17
CA ASN A 66 -21.76 -4.01 -5.41
C ASN A 66 -21.24 -4.55 -6.73
N ILE A 67 -20.54 -5.67 -6.69
CA ILE A 67 -20.15 -6.43 -7.86
C ILE A 67 -20.80 -7.80 -7.73
N LEU A 68 -21.72 -8.13 -8.65
CA LEU A 68 -22.25 -9.47 -8.86
C LEU A 68 -22.71 -10.18 -7.55
N ASN A 69 -23.50 -9.46 -6.72
CA ASN A 69 -24.01 -9.84 -5.38
C ASN A 69 -23.05 -9.72 -4.18
N PHE A 70 -21.79 -9.32 -4.37
CA PHE A 70 -20.87 -9.07 -3.25
C PHE A 70 -20.69 -7.57 -2.99
N THR A 71 -20.86 -7.17 -1.72
CA THR A 71 -20.57 -5.80 -1.24
C THR A 71 -19.08 -5.70 -0.91
N LEU A 72 -18.27 -5.24 -1.86
CA LEU A 72 -16.83 -5.10 -1.65
C LEU A 72 -16.46 -3.65 -1.31
N PRO A 73 -15.60 -3.42 -0.30
CA PRO A 73 -15.07 -2.10 -0.03
C PRO A 73 -14.22 -1.63 -1.22
N LEU A 74 -14.55 -0.46 -1.79
CA LEU A 74 -13.89 0.10 -2.99
C LEU A 74 -12.39 0.30 -2.78
N THR A 75 -12.03 0.80 -1.60
CA THR A 75 -10.67 1.25 -1.32
C THR A 75 -9.60 0.15 -1.35
N PRO A 76 -9.76 -1.01 -0.68
CA PRO A 76 -8.81 -2.11 -0.81
C PRO A 76 -8.63 -2.58 -2.25
N ILE A 77 -9.70 -2.62 -3.07
CA ILE A 77 -9.59 -3.01 -4.48
C ILE A 77 -8.65 -2.06 -5.23
N VAL A 78 -8.87 -0.74 -5.09
CA VAL A 78 -8.06 0.27 -5.77
C VAL A 78 -6.60 0.22 -5.31
N ILE A 79 -6.36 0.05 -4.01
CA ILE A 79 -5.01 0.00 -3.44
C ILE A 79 -4.28 -1.26 -3.88
N SER A 80 -4.93 -2.43 -3.81
CA SER A 80 -4.34 -3.69 -4.28
C SER A 80 -4.02 -3.63 -5.77
N PHE A 81 -4.89 -3.02 -6.58
CA PHE A 81 -4.62 -2.82 -8.01
C PHE A 81 -3.39 -1.92 -8.25
N PHE A 82 -3.28 -0.83 -7.49
CA PHE A 82 -2.13 0.07 -7.60
C PHE A 82 -0.81 -0.61 -7.20
N VAL A 83 -0.84 -1.41 -6.14
CA VAL A 83 0.34 -2.15 -5.65
C VAL A 83 0.74 -3.25 -6.63
N LEU A 84 -0.22 -3.95 -7.24
CA LEU A 84 0.07 -4.90 -8.31
C LEU A 84 0.77 -4.23 -9.50
N ILE A 85 0.35 -3.02 -9.87
CA ILE A 85 1.02 -2.26 -10.94
C ILE A 85 2.46 -1.89 -10.51
N GLU A 86 2.65 -1.40 -9.30
CA GLU A 86 3.99 -1.08 -8.75
C GLU A 86 4.90 -2.31 -8.74
N GLU A 87 4.43 -3.47 -8.28
CA GLU A 87 5.19 -4.72 -8.32
C GLU A 87 5.51 -5.16 -9.75
N CYS A 88 4.55 -5.04 -10.68
CA CYS A 88 4.80 -5.30 -12.10
C CYS A 88 5.87 -4.36 -12.67
N LEU A 89 5.86 -3.08 -12.28
CA LEU A 89 6.89 -2.11 -12.68
C LEU A 89 8.25 -2.44 -12.07
N GLN A 90 8.27 -3.03 -10.88
CA GLN A 90 9.49 -3.48 -10.22
C GLN A 90 10.21 -4.59 -11.02
N ILE A 91 9.48 -5.42 -11.80
CA ILE A 91 10.07 -6.40 -12.74
C ILE A 91 10.99 -5.71 -13.76
N PHE A 92 10.63 -4.51 -14.22
CA PHE A 92 11.40 -3.75 -15.20
C PHE A 92 12.56 -2.96 -14.58
N SER A 93 12.69 -2.96 -13.25
CA SER A 93 13.74 -2.24 -12.55
C SER A 93 14.94 -3.14 -12.27
N PRO A 94 16.14 -2.84 -12.80
CA PRO A 94 17.35 -3.64 -12.56
C PRO A 94 17.91 -3.52 -11.13
N VAL A 95 17.28 -2.70 -10.28
CA VAL A 95 17.77 -2.37 -8.93
C VAL A 95 17.11 -3.23 -7.84
N ARG A 96 15.92 -3.81 -8.09
CA ARG A 96 15.13 -4.53 -7.10
C ARG A 96 14.55 -5.82 -7.70
N SER A 97 14.66 -6.91 -6.96
CA SER A 97 14.09 -8.20 -7.35
C SER A 97 12.57 -8.19 -7.15
N PHE A 98 11.86 -8.85 -8.07
CA PHE A 98 10.44 -9.14 -7.95
C PHE A 98 10.24 -10.27 -6.95
N ASP A 99 9.51 -10.02 -5.87
CA ASP A 99 9.04 -11.03 -4.92
C ASP A 99 7.52 -10.86 -4.82
N LEU A 100 6.77 -11.90 -5.17
CA LEU A 100 5.30 -11.96 -5.17
C LEU A 100 4.80 -12.94 -4.12
#